data_AF-A0AAW1K2M6-F1
#
_entry.id   AF-A0AAW1K2M6-F1
#
_cell.length_a   1.000
_cell.length_b   1.000
_cell.length_c   1.000
_cell.angle_alpha   90.00
_cell.angle_beta   90.00
_cell.angle_gamma   90.00
#
_symmetry.space_group_name_H-M   'P 1'
#
loop_
_entity.id
_entity.type
_entity.pdbx_description
1 polymer ?
#
loop_
_entity_poly.entity_id
_entity_poly.type
_entity_poly.pdbx_seq_one_letter_code
_entity_poly.pdbx_strand_id
1 'polypeptide(L)'
;MCCLQECTGEPEKCPKMKRVIQANLKRCKLADDLLEQLVRECQVDICIISEQYRNRDSSLWLSDTLETAALWIPNNSRLKLGRHGRGDGYVWACCEGITFYSCLAD
;
A
#
# COMPACT_ATOMS: atom_id res chain seq x y z
N MET A 1 27.91 5.98 48.47
CA MET A 1 26.50 5.94 48.07
C MET A 1 26.44 6.53 46.66
N CYS A 2 26.64 5.68 45.64
CA CYS A 2 26.63 6.09 44.24
C CYS A 2 25.28 5.66 43.66
N CYS A 3 24.45 6.62 43.25
CA CYS A 3 23.17 6.33 42.61
C CYS A 3 23.42 5.67 41.25
N LEU A 4 23.05 4.40 41.13
CA LEU A 4 22.82 3.75 39.84
C LEU A 4 21.55 4.37 39.25
N GLN A 5 21.68 5.23 38.25
CA GLN A 5 20.54 5.64 37.45
C GLN A 5 20.38 4.60 36.34
N GLU A 6 19.42 3.71 36.50
CA GLU A 6 19.03 2.75 35.46
C GLU A 6 18.47 3.54 34.27
N CYS A 7 19.16 3.46 33.13
CA CYS A 7 18.66 3.98 31.87
C CYS A 7 17.44 3.15 31.44
N THR A 8 16.24 3.57 31.82
CA THR A 8 14.97 3.01 31.30
C THR A 8 14.71 3.57 29.90
N GLY A 9 15.53 3.18 28.93
CA GLY A 9 15.20 3.38 27.52
C GLY A 9 14.23 2.27 27.09
N GLU A 10 13.03 2.62 26.61
CA GLU A 10 12.23 1.66 25.85
C GLU A 10 13.08 1.16 24.67
N PRO A 11 13.02 -0.14 24.31
CA PRO A 11 13.73 -0.61 23.14
C PRO A 11 13.24 0.18 21.92
N GLU A 12 14.13 0.97 21.33
CA GLU A 12 13.94 1.60 20.02
C GLU A 12 13.35 0.55 19.09
N LYS A 13 12.07 0.72 18.72
CA LYS A 13 11.33 -0.23 17.90
C LYS A 13 12.08 -0.39 16.58
N CYS A 14 12.58 -1.59 16.29
CA CYS A 14 13.12 -1.89 14.96
C CYS A 14 12.10 -1.41 13.91
N PRO A 15 12.49 -0.54 12.96
CA PRO A 15 11.56 -0.03 11.95
C PRO A 15 10.92 -1.22 11.25
N LYS A 16 9.60 -1.35 11.36
CA LYS A 16 8.88 -2.41 10.64
C LYS A 16 9.06 -2.17 9.15
N MET A 17 9.68 -3.13 8.47
CA MET A 17 9.77 -3.11 7.00
C MET A 17 8.37 -3.05 6.40
N LYS A 18 8.17 -2.13 5.45
CA LYS A 18 6.93 -2.00 4.69
C LYS A 18 6.86 -3.09 3.63
N ARG A 19 5.73 -3.78 3.55
CA ARG A 19 5.51 -4.84 2.55
C ARG A 19 4.68 -4.31 1.40
N VAL A 20 5.28 -4.27 0.22
CA VAL A 20 4.66 -3.76 -1.01
C VAL A 20 4.47 -4.91 -1.98
N ILE A 21 3.28 -5.01 -2.59
CA ILE A 21 3.06 -5.85 -3.76
C ILE A 21 2.87 -4.94 -4.97
N GLN A 22 3.56 -5.24 -6.07
CA GLN A 22 3.28 -4.66 -7.37
C GLN A 22 2.75 -5.75 -8.30
N ALA A 23 1.60 -5.53 -8.94
CA ALA A 23 0.95 -6.53 -9.77
C ALA A 23 0.21 -5.90 -10.96
N ASN A 24 0.43 -6.43 -12.16
CA ASN A 24 -0.48 -6.23 -13.29
C ASN A 24 -1.50 -7.39 -13.29
N LEU A 25 -2.78 -7.08 -13.15
CA LEU A 25 -3.84 -8.08 -13.06
C LEU A 25 -4.44 -8.46 -14.42
N LYS A 26 -4.12 -7.74 -15.50
CA LYS A 26 -4.65 -7.95 -16.87
C LYS A 26 -6.16 -8.11 -16.92
N ARG A 27 -6.88 -7.35 -16.08
CA ARG A 27 -8.34 -7.44 -15.88
C ARG A 27 -8.83 -8.87 -15.58
N CYS A 28 -7.99 -9.71 -14.98
CA CYS A 28 -8.29 -11.11 -14.71
C CYS A 28 -8.85 -11.29 -13.30
N LYS A 29 -10.06 -11.86 -13.19
CA LYS A 29 -10.69 -12.16 -11.91
C LYS A 29 -9.82 -13.08 -11.03
N LEU A 30 -9.22 -14.12 -11.61
CA LEU A 30 -8.37 -15.04 -10.84
C LEU A 30 -7.13 -14.34 -10.27
N ALA A 31 -6.53 -13.42 -11.04
CA ALA A 31 -5.40 -12.63 -10.54
C ALA A 31 -5.82 -11.69 -9.40
N ASP A 32 -7.02 -11.10 -9.49
CA ASP A 32 -7.61 -10.28 -8.42
C ASP A 32 -7.86 -11.11 -7.14
N ASP A 33 -8.45 -12.31 -7.28
CA ASP A 33 -8.70 -13.24 -6.18
C ASP A 33 -7.38 -13.67 -5.49
N LEU A 34 -6.34 -13.99 -6.27
CA LEU A 34 -5.00 -14.33 -5.76
C LEU A 34 -4.33 -13.15 -5.05
N LEU A 35 -4.47 -11.92 -5.58
CA LEU A 35 -3.95 -10.73 -4.92
C LEU A 35 -4.60 -10.53 -3.55
N GLU A 36 -5.93 -10.71 -3.43
CA GLU A 36 -6.61 -10.61 -2.13
C GLU A 36 -6.10 -11.64 -1.13
N GLN A 37 -5.86 -12.88 -1.58
CA GLN A 37 -5.28 -13.92 -0.73
C GLN A 37 -3.87 -13.53 -0.27
N LEU A 38 -3.00 -13.09 -1.18
CA LEU A 38 -1.64 -12.66 -0.86
C LEU A 38 -1.65 -11.49 0.13
N VAL A 39 -2.54 -10.51 -0.03
CA VAL A 39 -2.68 -9.38 0.90
C VAL A 39 -2.99 -9.85 2.31
N ARG A 40 -3.88 -10.83 2.46
CA ARG A 40 -4.26 -11.40 3.76
C ARG A 40 -3.13 -12.19 4.41
N GLU A 41 -2.47 -13.07 3.65
CA GLU A 41 -1.43 -13.95 4.15
C GLU A 41 -0.11 -13.22 4.42
N CYS A 42 0.22 -12.25 3.57
CA CYS A 42 1.50 -11.54 3.62
C CYS A 42 1.46 -10.23 4.40
N GLN A 43 0.37 -9.88 5.11
CA GLN A 43 0.30 -8.61 5.87
C GLN A 43 0.81 -7.41 5.04
N VAL A 44 0.31 -7.30 3.81
CA VAL A 44 0.76 -6.30 2.83
C VAL A 44 0.33 -4.92 3.29
N ASP A 45 1.23 -3.95 3.26
CA ASP A 45 0.92 -2.58 3.67
C ASP A 45 0.30 -1.77 2.53
N ILE A 46 0.74 -1.99 1.29
CA ILE A 46 0.19 -1.33 0.09
C ILE A 46 0.38 -2.19 -1.17
N CYS A 47 -0.61 -2.15 -2.05
CA CYS A 47 -0.54 -2.75 -3.38
C CYS A 47 -0.47 -1.66 -4.46
N ILE A 48 0.42 -1.86 -5.43
CA ILE A 48 0.56 -1.08 -6.65
C ILE A 48 0.01 -1.93 -7.79
N ILE A 49 -1.13 -1.56 -8.35
CA ILE A 49 -1.92 -2.41 -9.23
C ILE A 49 -2.05 -1.73 -10.59
N SER A 50 -1.82 -2.48 -11.67
CA SER A 50 -2.21 -2.07 -13.03
C SER A 50 -3.22 -3.06 -13.61
N GLU A 51 -4.05 -2.56 -14.52
CA GLU A 51 -5.14 -3.28 -15.18
C GLU A 51 -6.04 -4.03 -14.19
N GLN A 52 -6.54 -3.34 -13.16
CA GLN A 52 -7.42 -3.95 -12.17
C GLN A 52 -8.64 -4.62 -12.83
N TYR A 53 -9.07 -5.76 -12.29
CA TYR A 53 -10.31 -6.40 -12.73
C TYR A 53 -11.54 -5.53 -12.38
N ARG A 54 -11.52 -4.91 -11.20
CA ARG A 54 -12.58 -4.04 -10.68
C ARG A 54 -12.02 -3.06 -9.65
N ASN A 55 -12.71 -1.95 -9.47
CA ASN A 55 -12.48 -1.08 -8.31
C ASN A 55 -13.08 -1.71 -7.05
N ARG A 56 -12.43 -1.49 -5.89
CA ARG A 56 -12.90 -1.96 -4.59
C ARG A 56 -13.69 -0.85 -3.89
N ASP A 57 -14.77 -1.21 -3.22
CA ASP A 57 -15.54 -0.29 -2.39
C ASP A 57 -14.82 -0.05 -1.05
N SER A 58 -13.81 0.82 -1.09
CA SER A 58 -12.99 1.18 0.05
C SER A 58 -12.45 2.59 -0.11
N SER A 59 -12.47 3.39 0.96
CA SER A 59 -11.81 4.70 0.98
C SER A 59 -10.28 4.64 0.86
N LEU A 60 -9.71 3.44 1.03
CA LEU A 60 -8.28 3.16 0.88
C LEU A 60 -7.94 2.52 -0.48
N TRP A 61 -8.89 2.56 -1.43
CA TRP A 61 -8.71 2.24 -2.83
C TRP A 61 -8.65 3.54 -3.64
N LEU A 62 -7.54 3.76 -4.33
CA LEU A 62 -7.33 4.92 -5.21
C LEU A 62 -7.14 4.41 -6.62
N SER A 63 -7.96 4.86 -7.57
CA SER A 63 -7.81 4.57 -8.99
C SER A 63 -7.42 5.81 -9.78
N ASP A 64 -6.81 5.60 -10.94
CA ASP A 64 -6.65 6.61 -11.98
C ASP A 64 -8.01 6.95 -12.63
N THR A 65 -8.01 7.90 -13.57
CA THR A 65 -9.23 8.32 -14.30
C THR A 65 -9.67 7.32 -15.36
N LEU A 66 -8.77 6.44 -15.84
CA LEU A 66 -9.06 5.44 -16.87
C LEU A 66 -9.40 4.06 -16.30
N GLU A 67 -9.33 3.90 -14.97
CA GLU A 67 -9.48 2.61 -14.29
C GLU A 67 -8.50 1.54 -14.79
N THR A 68 -7.26 1.97 -15.03
CA THR A 68 -6.14 1.14 -15.49
C THR A 68 -5.00 1.05 -14.49
N ALA A 69 -4.97 1.92 -13.48
CA ALA A 69 -3.98 1.91 -12.41
C ALA A 69 -4.68 2.15 -11.07
N ALA A 70 -4.25 1.44 -10.03
CA ALA A 70 -4.76 1.59 -8.68
C ALA A 70 -3.66 1.47 -7.62
N LEU A 71 -3.87 2.17 -6.50
CA LEU A 71 -3.21 1.93 -5.23
C LEU A 71 -4.24 1.40 -4.23
N TRP A 72 -3.89 0.35 -3.52
CA TRP A 72 -4.74 -0.22 -2.47
C TRP A 72 -3.97 -0.33 -1.16
N ILE A 73 -4.44 0.35 -0.13
CA ILE A 73 -3.94 0.22 1.23
C ILE A 73 -4.90 -0.70 1.99
N PRO A 74 -4.52 -1.95 2.31
CA PRO A 74 -5.40 -2.87 3.04
C PRO A 74 -5.75 -2.35 4.43
N ASN A 75 -6.95 -2.65 4.94
CA ASN A 75 -7.41 -2.15 6.25
C ASN A 75 -6.52 -2.59 7.45
N ASN A 76 -5.78 -3.68 7.30
CA ASN A 76 -4.82 -4.17 8.31
C ASN A 76 -3.42 -3.53 8.17
N SER A 77 -3.21 -2.69 7.16
CA SER A 77 -1.98 -1.92 6.95
C SER A 77 -1.80 -0.90 8.07
N ARG A 78 -0.53 -0.65 8.42
CA ARG A 78 -0.19 0.45 9.33
C ARG A 78 0.12 1.75 8.59
N LEU A 79 0.17 1.72 7.25
CA LEU A 79 0.40 2.92 6.46
C LEU A 79 -0.75 3.90 6.62
N LYS A 80 -0.41 5.14 6.94
CA LYS A 80 -1.35 6.25 6.94
C LYS A 80 -1.35 6.91 5.57
N LEU A 81 -2.51 6.88 4.92
CA LEU A 81 -2.74 7.63 3.70
C LEU A 81 -2.61 9.13 4.00
N GLY A 82 -1.69 9.79 3.30
CA GLY A 82 -1.52 11.23 3.33
C GLY A 82 -2.14 11.88 2.08
N ARG A 83 -1.37 12.74 1.42
CA ARG A 83 -1.79 13.39 0.16
C ARG A 83 -1.84 12.36 -0.96
N HIS A 84 -2.80 12.51 -1.87
CA HIS A 84 -2.91 11.66 -3.04
C HIS A 84 -3.45 12.46 -4.22
N GLY A 85 -3.31 11.91 -5.43
CA GLY A 85 -3.82 12.51 -6.66
C GLY A 85 -3.86 11.47 -7.78
N ARG A 86 -4.49 11.84 -8.89
CA ARG A 86 -4.64 10.97 -10.06
C ARG A 86 -4.71 11.78 -11.36
N GLY A 87 -4.43 11.11 -12.46
CA GLY A 87 -4.67 11.59 -13.82
C GLY A 87 -4.85 10.39 -14.76
N ASP A 88 -4.72 10.63 -16.06
CA ASP A 88 -4.90 9.60 -17.08
C ASP A 88 -3.74 8.60 -17.04
N GLY A 89 -4.04 7.32 -16.74
CA GLY A 89 -3.04 6.24 -16.69
C GLY A 89 -2.17 6.22 -15.44
N TYR A 90 -2.43 7.09 -14.44
CA TYR A 90 -1.67 7.08 -13.19
C TYR A 90 -2.46 7.51 -11.95
N VAL A 91 -2.04 6.97 -10.80
CA VAL A 91 -2.51 7.37 -9.47
C VAL A 91 -1.33 7.34 -8.50
N TRP A 92 -1.32 8.27 -7.54
CA TRP A 92 -0.24 8.36 -6.56
C TRP A 92 -0.75 8.68 -5.16
N ALA A 93 -0.01 8.23 -4.15
CA ALA A 93 -0.25 8.54 -2.76
C ALA A 93 1.05 8.69 -1.97
N CYS A 94 1.14 9.73 -1.16
CA CYS A 94 2.20 9.96 -0.19
C CYS A 94 1.77 9.39 1.17
N CYS A 95 2.45 8.33 1.61
CA CYS A 95 2.21 7.67 2.89
C CYS A 95 3.49 7.74 3.73
N GLU A 96 3.42 8.40 4.89
CA GLU A 96 4.54 8.48 5.85
C GLU A 96 5.87 8.94 5.23
N GLY A 97 5.81 9.88 4.27
CA GLY A 97 7.00 10.43 3.60
C GLY A 97 7.48 9.63 2.38
N ILE A 98 6.87 8.48 2.08
CA ILE A 98 7.13 7.69 0.86
C ILE A 98 6.00 7.95 -0.13
N THR A 99 6.34 8.25 -1.39
CA THR A 99 5.33 8.43 -2.45
C THR A 99 5.30 7.21 -3.34
N PHE A 100 4.13 6.56 -3.41
CA PHE A 100 3.87 5.43 -4.28
C PHE A 100 3.14 5.90 -5.52
N TYR A 101 3.51 5.34 -6.66
CA TYR A 101 2.87 5.55 -7.94
C TYR A 101 2.43 4.20 -8.48
N SER A 102 1.20 4.14 -8.99
CA SER A 102 0.82 3.13 -9.95
C SER A 102 0.62 3.80 -11.31
N CYS A 103 1.16 3.18 -12.35
CA CYS A 103 1.08 3.65 -13.72
C CYS A 103 0.89 2.47 -14.67
N LEU A 104 0.10 2.69 -15.72
CA LEU A 104 0.11 1.86 -16.91
C LEU A 104 0.74 2.72 -18.02
N ALA A 105 1.91 2.33 -18.51
CA ALA A 105 2.54 2.96 -19.64
C ALA A 105 2.17 2.17 -20.90
N ASP A 106 1.64 2.88 -21.90
CA ASP A 106 1.43 2.36 -23.25
C ASP A 106 2.75 2.19 -24.03
#